data_AF-A0A8H4XS73-F1
#
_entry.id   AF-A0A8H4XS73-F1
#
_cell.length_a   1.000
_cell.length_b   1.000
_cell.length_c   1.000
_cell.angle_alpha   90.00
_cell.angle_beta   90.00
_cell.angle_gamma   90.00
#
_symmetry.space_group_name_H-M   'P 1'
#
loop_
_entity.id
_entity.type
_entity.pdbx_description
1 polymer ?
#
loop_
_entity_poly.entity_id
_entity_poly.type
_entity_poly.pdbx_seq_one_letter_code
_entity_poly.pdbx_strand_id
1 'polypeptide(L)'
;MPTILGKQVGSTGYGTMRMTWNPLPPSKETCFETLNTALELGANFWNAGGIYGTSNYSSCHLLQAYFEKYPQNADKVVLGIKGGTVKDGLQPDGSE
;
A
#
# COMPACT_ATOMS: atom_id res chain seq x y z
N MET A 1 -10.61 -4.72 -19.23
CA MET A 1 -9.91 -4.52 -17.93
C MET A 1 -9.58 -3.05 -17.80
N PRO A 2 -9.83 -2.41 -16.65
CA PRO A 2 -9.54 -0.99 -16.44
C PRO A 2 -8.04 -0.70 -16.57
N THR A 3 -7.70 0.57 -16.81
CA THR A 3 -6.30 1.03 -16.87
C THR A 3 -6.07 2.20 -15.91
N ILE A 4 -4.89 2.26 -15.31
CA ILE A 4 -4.40 3.38 -14.50
C ILE A 4 -2.99 3.70 -15.00
N LEU A 5 -2.73 4.95 -15.39
CA LEU A 5 -1.44 5.37 -15.96
C LEU A 5 -0.97 4.48 -17.13
N GLY A 6 -1.91 4.03 -17.97
CA GLY A 6 -1.62 3.14 -19.10
C GLY A 6 -1.30 1.68 -18.72
N LYS A 7 -1.27 1.33 -17.42
CA LYS A 7 -1.11 -0.05 -16.95
C LYS A 7 -2.48 -0.71 -16.76
N GLN A 8 -2.62 -1.93 -17.24
CA GLN A 8 -3.82 -2.73 -17.03
C GLN A 8 -3.92 -3.14 -15.56
N VAL A 9 -5.09 -2.94 -14.96
CA VAL A 9 -5.37 -3.38 -13.59
C VAL A 9 -6.63 -4.24 -13.52
N GLY A 10 -6.75 -5.04 -12.47
CA GLY A 10 -7.97 -5.79 -12.17
C GLY A 10 -9.17 -4.87 -11.92
N SER A 11 -10.39 -5.43 -11.99
CA SER A 11 -11.61 -4.69 -11.65
C SER A 11 -11.70 -4.32 -10.16
N THR A 12 -10.92 -4.98 -9.30
CA THR A 12 -10.87 -4.77 -7.86
C THR A 12 -9.46 -4.36 -7.45
N GLY A 13 -9.34 -3.26 -6.70
CA GLY A 13 -8.10 -2.87 -6.03
C GLY A 13 -7.99 -3.45 -4.62
N TYR A 14 -6.78 -3.48 -4.07
CA TYR A 14 -6.54 -3.98 -2.72
C TYR A 14 -6.18 -2.83 -1.76
N GLY A 15 -6.90 -2.72 -0.63
CA GLY A 15 -6.66 -1.71 0.39
C GLY A 15 -5.70 -2.18 1.48
N THR A 16 -4.66 -1.40 1.78
CA THR A 16 -3.60 -1.77 2.75
C THR A 16 -3.76 -1.11 4.13
N MET A 17 -4.80 -0.28 4.34
CA MET A 17 -4.97 0.52 5.56
C MET A 17 -4.84 -0.30 6.85
N ARG A 18 -5.54 -1.43 6.97
CA ARG A 18 -5.58 -2.26 8.20
C ARG A 18 -4.31 -3.08 8.44
N MET A 19 -3.35 -3.10 7.52
CA MET A 19 -2.07 -3.79 7.70
C MET A 19 -1.11 -3.02 8.63
N THR A 20 -1.27 -1.71 8.72
CA THR A 20 -0.42 -0.81 9.53
C THR A 20 -1.25 0.10 10.43
N TRP A 21 -2.47 0.46 10.02
CA TRP A 21 -3.42 1.26 10.81
C TRP A 21 -4.41 0.35 11.55
N ASN A 22 -3.90 -0.39 12.52
CA ASN A 22 -4.64 -1.31 13.37
C ASN A 22 -3.97 -1.35 14.76
N PRO A 23 -4.71 -1.31 15.89
CA PRO A 23 -4.12 -1.45 17.22
C PRO A 23 -3.25 -2.70 17.40
N LEU A 24 -3.62 -3.79 16.71
CA LEU A 24 -2.86 -5.03 16.65
C LEU A 24 -2.65 -5.38 15.17
N PRO A 25 -1.63 -4.80 14.52
CA PRO A 25 -1.38 -5.07 13.11
C PRO A 25 -1.00 -6.55 12.92
N PRO A 26 -1.39 -7.16 11.78
CA PRO A 26 -0.91 -8.48 11.43
C PRO A 26 0.63 -8.49 11.28
N SER A 27 1.23 -9.69 11.35
CA SER A 27 2.67 -9.83 11.07
C SER A 27 2.99 -9.44 9.63
N LYS A 28 4.27 -9.11 9.37
CA LYS A 28 4.73 -8.81 8.01
C LYS A 28 4.53 -10.01 7.08
N GLU A 29 4.76 -11.22 7.58
CA GLU A 29 4.59 -12.46 6.84
C GLU A 29 3.14 -12.61 6.35
N THR A 30 2.16 -12.40 7.24
CA THR A 30 0.73 -12.43 6.87
C THR A 30 0.39 -11.33 5.88
N CYS A 31 0.94 -10.12 6.05
CA CYS A 31 0.73 -9.04 5.08
C CYS A 31 1.27 -9.42 3.70
N PHE A 32 2.48 -9.97 3.64
CA PHE A 32 3.14 -10.32 2.39
C PHE A 32 2.46 -11.48 1.67
N GLU A 33 2.03 -12.50 2.40
CA GLU A 33 1.20 -13.59 1.87
C GLU A 33 -0.09 -13.01 1.27
N THR A 34 -0.77 -12.12 2.01
CA THR A 34 -1.99 -11.47 1.53
C THR A 34 -1.77 -10.64 0.26
N LEU A 35 -0.68 -9.87 0.19
CA LEU A 35 -0.34 -9.08 -1.01
C LEU A 35 0.01 -9.97 -2.22
N ASN A 36 0.68 -11.10 -2.00
CA ASN A 36 0.94 -12.08 -3.06
C ASN A 36 -0.36 -12.69 -3.56
N THR A 37 -1.24 -13.14 -2.67
CA THR A 37 -2.56 -13.67 -3.05
C THR A 37 -3.42 -12.64 -3.77
N ALA A 38 -3.43 -11.39 -3.31
CA ALA A 38 -4.13 -10.30 -3.99
C ALA A 38 -3.61 -10.13 -5.42
N LEU A 39 -2.28 -10.15 -5.61
CA LEU A 39 -1.65 -10.05 -6.92
C LEU A 39 -1.97 -11.25 -7.82
N GLU A 40 -1.92 -12.48 -7.30
CA GLU A 40 -2.26 -13.72 -8.01
C GLU A 40 -3.71 -13.72 -8.50
N LEU A 41 -4.63 -13.16 -7.70
CA LEU A 41 -6.05 -13.00 -8.06
C LEU A 41 -6.32 -11.80 -8.96
N GLY A 42 -5.28 -11.08 -9.39
CA GLY A 42 -5.37 -9.94 -10.32
C GLY A 42 -5.70 -8.59 -9.67
N ALA A 43 -5.75 -8.50 -8.34
CA ALA A 43 -5.88 -7.24 -7.61
C ALA A 43 -4.52 -6.53 -7.51
N ASN A 44 -4.09 -5.98 -8.64
CA ASN A 44 -2.77 -5.37 -8.82
C ASN A 44 -2.75 -3.83 -8.73
N PHE A 45 -3.88 -3.20 -8.40
CA PHE A 45 -3.91 -1.81 -7.95
C PHE A 45 -4.00 -1.77 -6.42
N TRP A 46 -2.96 -1.27 -5.75
CA TRP A 46 -2.91 -1.21 -4.29
C TRP A 46 -3.11 0.21 -3.78
N ASN A 47 -4.10 0.35 -2.92
CA ASN A 47 -4.45 1.59 -2.26
C ASN A 47 -3.72 1.67 -0.91
N ALA A 48 -2.81 2.62 -0.79
CA ALA A 48 -1.91 2.81 0.35
C ALA A 48 -1.84 4.29 0.75
N GLY A 49 -1.05 4.58 1.79
CA GLY A 49 -0.80 5.94 2.24
C GLY A 49 0.33 6.02 3.24
N GLY A 50 1.07 7.14 3.19
CA GLY A 50 1.97 7.50 4.29
C GLY A 50 1.20 7.76 5.59
N ILE A 51 -0.07 8.16 5.46
CA ILE A 51 -1.01 8.39 6.56
C ILE A 51 -1.63 7.12 7.14
N TYR A 52 -1.33 5.93 6.59
CA TYR A 52 -1.88 4.67 7.08
C TYR A 52 -0.93 4.04 8.08
N GLY A 53 -1.09 4.38 9.36
CA GLY A 53 -0.23 3.90 10.45
C GLY A 53 0.45 5.07 11.16
N THR A 54 1.68 4.86 11.62
CA THR A 54 2.48 5.90 12.27
C THR A 54 3.58 6.40 11.34
N SER A 55 4.24 7.52 11.67
CA SER A 55 5.40 8.00 10.91
C SER A 55 6.55 6.98 10.82
N ASN A 56 6.63 6.01 11.75
CA ASN A 56 7.66 4.96 11.75
C ASN A 56 7.18 3.61 11.19
N TYR A 57 5.87 3.45 10.97
CA TYR A 57 5.30 2.21 10.43
C TYR A 57 3.99 2.46 9.71
N SER A 58 4.11 3.00 8.49
CA SER A 58 3.00 3.24 7.57
C SER A 58 2.95 2.21 6.43
N SER A 59 1.93 2.27 5.55
CA SER A 59 1.89 1.40 4.36
C SER A 59 3.17 1.53 3.51
N CYS A 60 3.81 2.70 3.47
CA CYS A 60 5.07 2.88 2.72
C CYS A 60 6.20 2.01 3.29
N HIS A 61 6.33 1.90 4.61
CA HIS A 61 7.34 1.07 5.27
C HIS A 61 7.09 -0.42 5.04
N LEU A 62 5.82 -0.84 5.13
CA LEU A 62 5.43 -2.22 4.84
C LEU A 62 5.72 -2.58 3.37
N LEU A 63 5.34 -1.69 2.44
CA LEU A 63 5.53 -1.92 1.00
C LEU A 63 7.00 -1.86 0.59
N GLN A 64 7.83 -1.02 1.22
CA GLN A 64 9.28 -1.06 1.06
C GLN A 64 9.80 -2.46 1.40
N ALA A 65 9.51 -2.96 2.60
CA ALA A 65 9.97 -4.28 3.04
C ALA A 65 9.42 -5.40 2.14
N TYR A 66 8.20 -5.24 1.61
CA TYR A 66 7.61 -6.18 0.65
C TYR A 66 8.41 -6.21 -0.66
N PHE A 67 8.69 -5.06 -1.27
CA PHE A 67 9.42 -5.00 -2.54
C PHE A 67 10.91 -5.31 -2.41
N GLU A 68 11.52 -5.09 -1.24
CA GLU A 68 12.86 -5.62 -0.93
C GLU A 68 12.88 -7.15 -0.94
N LYS A 69 11.82 -7.80 -0.42
CA LYS A 69 11.70 -9.26 -0.39
C LYS A 69 11.22 -9.86 -1.72
N TYR A 70 10.39 -9.14 -2.47
CA TYR A 70 9.79 -9.58 -3.74
C TYR A 70 9.99 -8.55 -4.86
N PRO A 71 11.24 -8.22 -5.23
CA PRO A 71 11.53 -7.19 -6.23
C PRO A 71 10.88 -7.47 -7.59
N GLN A 72 10.71 -8.76 -7.95
CA GLN A 72 10.06 -9.20 -9.17
C GLN A 72 8.56 -8.82 -9.28
N ASN A 73 7.95 -8.36 -8.19
CA ASN A 73 6.55 -7.94 -8.16
C ASN A 73 6.36 -6.44 -8.35
N ALA A 74 7.42 -5.63 -8.30
CA ALA A 74 7.33 -4.17 -8.40
C ALA A 74 6.63 -3.71 -9.70
N ASP A 75 7.01 -4.26 -10.84
CA ASP A 75 6.45 -3.87 -12.15
C ASP A 75 5.02 -4.36 -12.39
N LYS A 76 4.54 -5.32 -11.58
CA LYS A 76 3.21 -5.92 -11.70
C LYS A 76 2.13 -5.09 -11.02
N VAL A 77 2.52 -4.14 -10.16
CA VAL A 77 1.62 -3.42 -9.25
C VAL A 77 1.54 -1.94 -9.64
N VAL A 78 0.35 -1.36 -9.50
CA VAL A 78 0.15 0.09 -9.51
C VAL A 78 -0.15 0.55 -8.08
N LEU A 79 0.61 1.51 -7.56
CA LEU A 79 0.40 2.05 -6.22
C LEU A 79 -0.37 3.37 -6.26
N GLY A 80 -1.43 3.48 -5.46
CA GLY A 80 -2.09 4.74 -5.14
C GLY A 80 -1.79 5.15 -3.70
N ILE A 81 -0.84 6.08 -3.50
CA ILE A 81 -0.38 6.54 -2.18
C ILE A 81 -1.07 7.85 -1.79
N LYS A 82 -1.65 7.91 -0.60
CA LYS A 82 -2.20 9.13 0.02
C LYS A 82 -1.19 9.78 0.97
N GLY A 83 -1.12 11.11 0.93
CA GLY A 83 -0.25 11.95 1.75
C GLY A 83 -0.80 13.38 1.84
N GLY A 84 0.08 14.35 2.16
CA GLY A 84 -0.30 15.77 2.24
C GLY A 84 -0.90 16.18 3.58
N THR A 85 -0.55 15.49 4.67
CA THR A 85 -0.95 15.85 6.03
C THR A 85 0.27 16.17 6.88
N VAL A 86 0.04 16.93 7.95
CA VAL A 86 1.09 17.20 8.94
C VAL A 86 1.62 15.88 9.50
N LYS A 87 2.90 15.86 9.89
CA LYS A 87 3.52 14.67 10.48
C LYS A 87 2.72 14.17 11.69
N ASP A 88 2.43 12.88 11.72
CA ASP A 88 1.66 12.20 12.77
C ASP A 88 0.24 12.76 12.99
N GLY A 89 -0.29 13.50 12.00
CA GLY A 89 -1.65 14.04 12.01
C GLY A 89 -2.40 13.77 10.69
N LEU A 90 -3.71 14.02 10.71
CA LEU A 90 -4.59 13.90 9.55
C LEU A 90 -5.03 15.26 9.00
N GLN A 91 -4.59 16.35 9.65
CA GLN A 91 -4.81 17.71 9.20
C GLN A 91 -4.01 17.93 7.91
N PRO A 92 -4.59 18.53 6.86
CA PRO A 92 -3.85 18.91 5.66
C PRO A 92 -2.63 19.76 6.01
N ASP A 93 -1.50 19.51 5.36
CA ASP A 93 -0.31 20.36 5.43
C ASP A 93 -0.34 21.34 4.25
N GLY A 94 -0.43 22.63 4.56
CA GLY A 94 -0.44 23.73 3.59
C GLY A 94 0.78 24.63 3.71
N SER A 95 1.91 24.10 4.21
CA SER A 95 3.15 24.87 4.38
C SER A 95 3.95 25.11 3.08
N GLU A 96 3.48 24.58 1.95
CA GLU A 96 4.03 24.85 0.60
C GLU A 96 3.16 25.81 -0.23
#